data_AF-A0A9D6UR63-F1
#
_entry.id   AF-A0A9D6UR63-F1
#
_cell.length_a   1.000
_cell.length_b   1.000
_cell.length_c   1.000
_cell.angle_alpha   90.00
_cell.angle_beta   90.00
_cell.angle_gamma   90.00
#
_symmetry.space_group_name_H-M   'P 1'
#
loop_
_entity.id
_entity.type
_entity.pdbx_description
1 polymer ?
#
loop_
_entity_poly.entity_id
_entity_poly.type
_entity_poly.pdbx_seq_one_letter_code
_entity_poly.pdbx_strand_id
1 'polypeptide(L)'
;MKVLFTILFSVICLASDLVTERVFGPEVPTGPYKHPASFTELANGDLYLVYYGGAGEYAIQTGVFGSRYSQAGKTWSPPRLIASDPFRSVGNGVVWQAPDGVVWLFYVVRWGETWSTSRIQAKVSRDKAATWSESFVVSEREGMMVRGRPIVLASGEYLLPVYHETG
;
A
#
# COMPACT_ATOMS: atom_id res chain seq x y z
N MET A 1 -48.12 1.19 -39.68
CA MET A 1 -47.64 0.00 -38.94
C MET A 1 -46.13 0.12 -38.83
N LYS A 2 -45.58 0.52 -37.68
CA LYS A 2 -44.12 0.67 -37.46
C LYS A 2 -43.64 -0.54 -36.66
N VAL A 3 -42.74 -1.34 -37.25
CA VAL A 3 -42.11 -2.49 -36.61
C VAL A 3 -40.86 -1.99 -35.90
N LEU A 4 -40.78 -2.22 -34.59
CA LEU A 4 -39.62 -1.90 -33.76
C LEU A 4 -38.74 -3.15 -33.67
N PHE A 5 -37.49 -3.07 -34.14
CA PHE A 5 -36.50 -4.12 -33.97
C PHE A 5 -35.72 -3.87 -32.67
N THR A 6 -35.89 -4.75 -31.68
CA THR A 6 -35.07 -4.78 -30.47
C THR A 6 -33.84 -5.64 -30.75
N ILE A 7 -32.65 -5.03 -30.76
CA ILE A 7 -31.38 -5.76 -30.84
C ILE A 7 -30.95 -6.10 -29.42
N LEU A 8 -30.96 -7.40 -29.08
CA LEU A 8 -30.36 -7.91 -27.86
C LEU A 8 -28.83 -7.93 -28.02
N PHE A 9 -28.11 -7.11 -27.25
CA PHE A 9 -26.68 -7.30 -27.06
C PHE A 9 -26.46 -8.41 -26.03
N SER A 10 -25.95 -9.55 -26.49
CA SER A 10 -25.41 -10.58 -25.59
C SER A 10 -24.09 -10.08 -25.01
N VAL A 11 -24.07 -9.80 -23.71
CA VAL A 11 -22.83 -9.55 -22.98
C VAL A 11 -22.12 -10.89 -22.82
N ILE A 12 -21.10 -11.12 -23.64
CA ILE A 12 -20.20 -12.26 -23.46
C ILE A 12 -19.28 -11.91 -22.29
N CYS A 13 -19.62 -12.40 -21.09
CA CYS A 13 -18.65 -12.45 -20.00
C CYS A 13 -17.60 -13.50 -20.37
N LEU A 14 -16.48 -13.07 -20.94
CA LEU A 14 -15.28 -13.89 -20.99
C LEU A 14 -14.86 -14.15 -19.53
N ALA A 15 -14.85 -15.40 -19.12
CA ALA A 15 -14.26 -15.79 -17.84
C ALA A 15 -12.78 -15.41 -17.88
N SER A 16 -12.38 -14.43 -17.08
CA SER A 16 -10.96 -14.11 -16.89
C SER A 16 -10.34 -15.23 -16.08
N ASP A 17 -9.28 -15.86 -16.59
CA ASP A 17 -8.50 -16.83 -15.82
C ASP A 17 -7.94 -16.19 -14.54
N LEU A 18 -8.01 -16.91 -13.43
CA LEU A 18 -7.36 -16.50 -12.19
C LEU A 18 -5.84 -16.61 -12.35
N VAL A 19 -5.17 -15.46 -12.45
CA VAL A 19 -3.70 -15.41 -12.48
C VAL A 19 -3.17 -15.35 -11.06
N THR A 20 -2.31 -16.30 -10.72
CA THR A 20 -1.52 -16.27 -9.48
C THR A 20 -0.06 -16.05 -9.84
N GLU A 21 0.56 -15.01 -9.29
CA GLU A 21 1.96 -14.67 -9.50
C GLU A 21 2.66 -14.51 -8.15
N ARG A 22 3.84 -15.11 -8.00
CA ARG A 22 4.73 -14.82 -6.87
C ARG A 22 5.55 -13.59 -7.20
N VAL A 23 5.25 -12.46 -6.55
CA VAL A 23 5.95 -11.19 -6.80
C VAL A 23 7.37 -11.20 -6.21
N PHE A 24 7.53 -11.44 -4.89
CA PHE A 24 8.84 -11.47 -4.24
C PHE A 24 8.94 -12.61 -3.22
N GLY A 25 9.94 -13.50 -3.40
CA GLY A 25 10.27 -14.54 -2.44
C GLY A 25 11.39 -14.15 -1.46
N PRO A 26 11.83 -15.08 -0.60
CA PRO A 26 12.94 -14.88 0.35
C PRO A 26 14.27 -14.51 -0.31
N GLU A 27 14.47 -14.88 -1.57
CA GLU A 27 15.66 -14.56 -2.37
C GLU A 27 15.86 -13.06 -2.62
N VAL A 28 14.79 -12.27 -2.51
CA VAL A 28 14.85 -10.83 -2.71
C VAL A 28 15.39 -10.16 -1.44
N PRO A 29 16.47 -9.36 -1.50
CA PRO A 29 17.23 -8.88 -0.34
C PRO A 29 16.52 -7.71 0.38
N THR A 30 15.32 -7.98 0.88
CA THR A 30 14.48 -7.09 1.70
C THR A 30 14.19 -7.71 3.08
N GLY A 31 14.96 -8.74 3.43
CA GLY A 31 14.76 -9.58 4.60
C GLY A 31 13.99 -10.88 4.28
N PRO A 32 14.20 -11.94 5.09
CA PRO A 32 13.49 -13.21 4.95
C PRO A 32 11.99 -13.09 5.28
N TYR A 33 11.60 -12.09 6.08
CA TYR A 33 10.23 -11.82 6.47
C TYR A 33 9.64 -10.69 5.63
N LYS A 34 8.42 -10.88 5.12
CA LYS A 34 7.68 -9.93 4.28
C LYS A 34 6.22 -9.93 4.75
N HIS A 35 5.76 -8.83 5.32
CA HIS A 35 4.43 -8.74 5.90
C HIS A 35 3.97 -7.28 6.01
N PRO A 36 2.67 -7.06 6.20
CA PRO A 36 1.69 -7.46 5.22
C PRO A 36 1.81 -6.60 3.96
N ALA A 37 1.38 -7.14 2.82
CA ALA A 37 1.37 -6.40 1.56
C ALA A 37 0.11 -5.52 1.40
N SER A 38 0.23 -4.40 0.71
CA SER A 38 -0.85 -3.54 0.24
C SER A 38 -0.52 -3.08 -1.18
N PHE A 39 -1.52 -2.81 -2.02
CA PHE A 39 -1.29 -2.19 -3.31
C PHE A 39 -2.40 -1.21 -3.70
N THR A 40 -2.10 -0.33 -4.65
CA THR A 40 -3.06 0.55 -5.30
C THR A 40 -2.81 0.55 -6.80
N GLU A 41 -3.86 0.65 -7.60
CA GLU A 41 -3.73 1.07 -8.99
C GLU A 41 -3.48 2.58 -9.04
N LEU A 42 -2.57 3.00 -9.90
CA LEU A 42 -2.23 4.40 -10.16
C LEU A 42 -3.00 4.89 -11.39
N ALA A 43 -3.18 6.20 -11.52
CA ALA A 43 -3.92 6.83 -12.61
C ALA A 43 -3.34 6.56 -14.02
N ASN A 44 -2.11 6.04 -14.12
CA ASN A 44 -1.52 5.59 -15.38
C ASN A 44 -1.73 4.08 -15.67
N GLY A 45 -2.54 3.39 -14.85
CA GLY A 45 -2.83 1.96 -14.95
C GLY A 45 -1.76 1.05 -14.34
N ASP A 46 -0.64 1.60 -13.84
CA ASP A 46 0.36 0.82 -13.11
C ASP A 46 -0.19 0.38 -11.74
N LEU A 47 0.31 -0.74 -11.21
CA LEU A 47 0.10 -1.06 -9.79
C LEU A 47 1.31 -0.62 -8.98
N TYR A 48 1.08 -0.12 -7.78
CA TYR A 48 2.12 0.13 -6.80
C TYR A 48 1.87 -0.73 -5.56
N LEU A 49 2.80 -1.63 -5.27
CA LEU A 49 2.79 -2.55 -4.14
C LEU A 49 3.71 -2.01 -3.05
N VAL A 50 3.28 -2.12 -1.80
CA VAL A 50 4.11 -1.93 -0.62
C VAL A 50 4.00 -3.13 0.32
N TYR A 51 5.07 -3.41 1.04
CA TYR A 51 5.12 -4.37 2.16
C TYR A 51 6.23 -3.91 3.12
N TYR A 52 6.20 -4.32 4.39
CA TYR A 52 7.41 -4.20 5.22
C TYR A 52 8.21 -5.50 5.22
N GLY A 53 9.52 -5.36 5.27
CA GLY A 53 10.45 -6.47 5.29
C GLY A 53 11.55 -6.27 6.32
N GLY A 54 12.20 -7.36 6.70
CA GLY A 54 13.31 -7.37 7.64
C GLY A 54 13.63 -8.77 8.14
N ALA A 55 14.41 -8.85 9.22
CA ALA A 55 14.81 -10.12 9.81
C ALA A 55 13.63 -10.90 10.45
N GLY A 56 12.56 -10.20 10.84
CA GLY A 56 11.38 -10.78 11.47
C GLY A 56 10.40 -9.69 11.91
N GLU A 57 9.25 -10.11 12.43
CA GLU A 57 8.14 -9.21 12.78
C GLU A 57 8.54 -8.12 13.79
N TYR A 58 9.25 -8.47 14.86
CA TYR A 58 9.66 -7.56 15.92
C TYR A 58 11.14 -7.11 15.82
N ALA A 59 11.76 -7.29 14.65
CA ALA A 59 13.12 -6.80 14.44
C ALA A 59 13.15 -5.26 14.45
N ILE A 60 14.25 -4.68 14.93
CA ILE A 60 14.42 -3.21 14.97
C ILE A 60 14.73 -2.68 13.55
N GLN A 61 15.54 -3.39 12.77
CA GLN A 61 15.94 -2.99 11.43
C GLN A 61 14.97 -3.54 10.36
N THR A 62 13.72 -3.08 10.40
CA THR A 62 12.76 -3.32 9.33
C THR A 62 12.66 -2.10 8.41
N GLY A 63 12.08 -2.29 7.23
CA GLY A 63 11.87 -1.24 6.25
C GLY A 63 10.58 -1.46 5.47
N VAL A 64 9.91 -0.38 5.06
CA VAL A 64 8.82 -0.43 4.09
C VAL A 64 9.41 -0.38 2.70
N PHE A 65 9.09 -1.39 1.89
CA PHE A 65 9.55 -1.52 0.52
C PHE A 65 8.40 -1.25 -0.45
N GLY A 66 8.71 -0.60 -1.56
CA GLY A 66 7.78 -0.32 -2.66
C GLY A 66 8.25 -0.95 -3.97
N SER A 67 7.33 -1.49 -4.75
CA SER A 67 7.57 -1.95 -6.12
C SER A 67 6.43 -1.56 -7.04
N ARG A 68 6.75 -1.33 -8.31
CA ARG A 68 5.79 -0.95 -9.33
C ARG A 68 5.62 -2.07 -10.35
N TYR A 69 4.39 -2.43 -10.64
CA TYR A 69 4.03 -3.19 -11.84
C TYR A 69 3.77 -2.20 -12.97
N SER A 70 4.55 -2.28 -14.05
CA SER A 70 4.28 -1.50 -15.26
C SER A 70 3.20 -2.18 -16.09
N GLN A 71 2.09 -1.50 -16.35
CA GLN A 71 1.04 -2.04 -17.21
C GLN A 71 1.49 -2.15 -18.68
N ALA A 72 2.35 -1.22 -19.12
CA ALA A 72 2.93 -1.23 -20.46
C ALA A 72 3.98 -2.35 -20.63
N GLY A 73 4.86 -2.49 -19.63
CA GLY A 73 5.95 -3.48 -19.64
C GLY A 73 5.58 -4.86 -19.11
N LYS A 74 4.39 -5.02 -18.51
CA LYS A 74 3.88 -6.25 -17.88
C LYS A 74 4.87 -6.88 -16.89
N THR A 75 5.58 -6.05 -16.13
CA THR A 75 6.69 -6.47 -15.27
C THR A 75 6.74 -5.67 -13.98
N TRP A 76 7.17 -6.33 -12.89
CA TRP A 76 7.47 -5.70 -11.61
C TRP A 76 8.88 -5.13 -11.58
N SER A 77 9.04 -3.94 -11.01
CA SER A 77 10.36 -3.40 -10.68
C SER A 77 10.96 -4.11 -9.47
N PRO A 78 12.30 -4.15 -9.32
CA PRO A 78 12.91 -4.50 -8.04
C PRO A 78 12.35 -3.61 -6.92
N PRO A 79 12.12 -4.16 -5.70
CA PRO A 79 11.61 -3.37 -4.60
C PRO A 79 12.66 -2.37 -4.12
N ARG A 80 12.20 -1.19 -3.71
CA ARG A 80 13.03 -0.11 -3.17
C ARG A 80 12.62 0.17 -1.74
N LEU A 81 13.59 0.47 -0.86
CA LEU A 81 13.29 0.98 0.48
C LEU A 81 12.70 2.39 0.35
N ILE A 82 11.46 2.57 0.82
CA ILE A 82 10.72 3.84 0.71
C ILE A 82 10.40 4.47 2.07
N ALA A 83 10.48 3.70 3.16
CA ALA A 83 10.45 4.24 4.52
C ALA A 83 11.25 3.34 5.48
N SER A 84 11.95 3.97 6.40
CA SER A 84 12.66 3.32 7.51
C SER A 84 12.79 4.31 8.67
N ASP A 85 13.13 3.82 9.85
CA ASP A 85 13.56 4.62 10.99
C ASP A 85 14.93 4.08 11.44
N PRO A 86 15.93 4.94 11.67
CA PRO A 86 17.29 4.48 12.03
C PRO A 86 17.36 3.85 13.43
N PHE A 87 16.38 4.10 14.29
CA PHE A 87 16.37 3.66 15.69
C PHE A 87 15.21 2.71 16.00
N ARG A 88 14.20 2.64 15.14
CA ARG A 88 12.94 1.95 15.40
C ARG A 88 12.54 1.02 14.26
N SER A 89 11.74 0.03 14.64
CA SER A 89 11.07 -0.84 13.68
C SER A 89 9.95 -0.09 12.98
N VAL A 90 9.84 -0.29 11.66
CA VAL A 90 8.68 0.11 10.87
C VAL A 90 7.86 -1.12 10.48
N GLY A 91 6.54 -0.97 10.45
CA GLY A 91 5.59 -2.07 10.23
C GLY A 91 4.64 -1.80 9.07
N ASN A 92 3.40 -2.25 9.24
CA ASN A 92 2.33 -2.23 8.23
C ASN A 92 2.36 -0.98 7.36
N GLY A 93 2.38 -1.17 6.04
CA GLY A 93 2.27 -0.11 5.06
C GLY A 93 0.94 -0.15 4.31
N VAL A 94 0.36 1.01 4.04
CA VAL A 94 -0.79 1.21 3.15
C VAL A 94 -0.43 2.26 2.13
N VAL A 95 -0.52 1.89 0.84
CA VAL A 95 -0.38 2.81 -0.27
C VAL A 95 -1.74 3.07 -0.90
N TRP A 96 -2.02 4.33 -1.24
CA TRP A 96 -3.28 4.74 -1.83
C TRP A 96 -3.09 6.00 -2.67
N GLN A 97 -3.65 6.02 -3.88
CA GLN A 97 -3.73 7.26 -4.65
C GLN A 97 -5.06 7.96 -4.39
N ALA A 98 -4.98 9.20 -3.93
CA ALA A 98 -6.13 10.07 -3.69
C ALA A 98 -6.74 10.56 -5.02
N PRO A 99 -8.01 11.01 -5.02
CA PRO A 99 -8.67 11.55 -6.21
C PRO A 99 -7.95 12.75 -6.85
N ASP A 100 -7.20 13.52 -6.06
CA ASP A 100 -6.36 14.63 -6.52
C ASP A 100 -5.03 14.18 -7.17
N GLY A 101 -4.80 12.86 -7.26
CA GLY A 101 -3.61 12.26 -7.84
C GLY A 101 -2.42 12.11 -6.89
N VAL A 102 -2.50 12.62 -5.66
CA VAL A 102 -1.44 12.45 -4.66
C VAL A 102 -1.42 10.99 -4.18
N VAL A 103 -0.25 10.36 -4.21
CA VAL A 103 -0.07 9.01 -3.66
C VAL A 103 0.39 9.13 -2.22
N TRP A 104 -0.38 8.53 -1.31
CA TRP A 104 -0.08 8.45 0.11
C TRP A 104 0.54 7.11 0.44
N LEU A 105 1.58 7.13 1.27
CA LEU A 105 2.07 5.98 2.02
C LEU A 105 1.80 6.26 3.49
N PHE A 106 0.96 5.44 4.13
CA PHE A 106 0.83 5.39 5.57
C PHE A 106 1.60 4.19 6.08
N TYR A 107 2.33 4.34 7.17
CA TYR A 107 3.07 3.23 7.76
C TYR A 107 3.21 3.36 9.27
N VAL A 108 3.42 2.22 9.92
CA VAL A 108 3.59 2.14 11.37
C VAL A 108 5.05 2.30 11.76
N VAL A 109 5.31 3.02 12.85
CA VAL A 109 6.61 3.01 13.55
C VAL A 109 6.40 2.57 14.99
N ARG A 110 7.12 1.54 15.42
CA ARG A 110 7.04 0.95 16.77
C ARG A 110 8.10 1.54 17.68
N TRP A 111 7.68 2.19 18.77
CA TRP A 111 8.57 2.93 19.65
C TRP A 111 9.12 2.11 20.83
N GLY A 112 8.40 1.10 21.27
CA GLY A 112 8.77 0.19 22.35
C GLY A 112 8.83 -1.26 21.90
N GLU A 113 8.67 -2.18 22.84
CA GLU A 113 8.85 -3.61 22.60
C GLU A 113 7.65 -4.26 21.90
N THR A 114 6.44 -3.74 22.07
CA THR A 114 5.23 -4.27 21.45
C THR A 114 4.61 -3.29 20.46
N TRP A 115 3.75 -3.78 19.58
CA TRP A 115 3.00 -2.96 18.63
C TRP A 115 2.05 -1.96 19.32
N SER A 116 1.72 -2.15 20.60
CA SER A 116 0.89 -1.23 21.40
C SER A 116 1.51 0.16 21.60
N THR A 117 2.81 0.32 21.32
CA THR A 117 3.52 1.62 21.37
C THR A 117 3.62 2.29 20.00
N SER A 118 2.92 1.74 19.01
CA SER A 118 3.02 2.18 17.62
C SER A 118 2.35 3.52 17.37
N ARG A 119 2.90 4.23 16.37
CA ARG A 119 2.37 5.48 15.85
C ARG A 119 2.34 5.42 14.32
N ILE A 120 1.41 6.15 13.71
CA ILE A 120 1.28 6.21 12.26
C ILE A 120 2.09 7.40 11.75
N GLN A 121 2.95 7.14 10.77
CA GLN A 121 3.60 8.15 9.95
C GLN A 121 3.09 8.06 8.51
N ALA A 122 3.32 9.12 7.75
CA ALA A 122 3.00 9.16 6.34
C ALA A 122 4.09 9.82 5.49
N LYS A 123 4.09 9.47 4.21
CA LYS A 123 4.82 10.15 3.13
C LYS A 123 3.84 10.39 1.99
N VAL A 124 4.11 11.39 1.17
CA VAL A 124 3.34 11.66 -0.05
C VAL A 124 4.23 11.69 -1.27
N SER A 125 3.67 11.31 -2.40
CA SER A 125 4.26 11.41 -3.72
C SER A 125 3.33 12.18 -4.64
N ARG A 126 3.93 13.08 -5.43
CA ARG A 126 3.24 13.88 -6.46
C ARG A 126 3.60 13.47 -7.88
N ASP A 127 4.40 12.42 -8.02
CA ASP A 127 4.93 11.90 -9.29
C ASP A 127 4.62 10.41 -9.47
N LYS A 128 3.42 10.01 -9.02
CA LYS A 128 2.89 8.64 -9.13
C LYS A 128 3.78 7.62 -8.42
N ALA A 129 4.23 7.90 -7.20
CA ALA A 129 5.11 7.06 -6.39
C ALA A 129 6.49 6.78 -7.04
N ALA A 130 7.05 7.76 -7.75
CA ALA A 130 8.44 7.69 -8.22
C ALA A 130 9.39 8.23 -7.16
N THR A 131 9.03 9.32 -6.50
CA THR A 131 9.72 9.89 -5.34
C THR A 131 8.74 10.13 -4.19
N TRP A 132 9.27 10.25 -2.98
CA TRP A 132 8.50 10.41 -1.75
C TRP A 132 9.01 11.62 -0.97
N SER A 133 8.09 12.33 -0.32
CA SER A 133 8.41 13.39 0.64
C SER A 133 9.18 12.85 1.84
N GLU A 134 9.69 13.74 2.69
CA GLU A 134 10.03 13.37 4.07
C GLU A 134 8.81 12.81 4.82
N SER A 135 9.09 12.02 5.85
CA SER A 135 8.05 11.42 6.68
C SER A 135 7.49 12.43 7.68
N PHE A 136 6.18 12.36 7.93
CA PHE A 136 5.52 13.18 8.95
C PHE A 136 4.56 12.33 9.78
N VAL A 137 4.32 12.77 11.01
CA VAL A 137 3.45 12.07 11.95
C VAL A 137 1.98 12.33 11.62
N VAL A 138 1.18 11.27 11.54
CA VAL A 138 -0.28 11.35 11.37
C VAL A 138 -0.96 11.37 12.74
N SER A 139 -0.45 10.60 13.69
CA SER A 139 -0.95 10.55 15.07
C SER A 139 0.18 10.24 16.05
N GLU A 140 0.27 11.02 17.12
CA GLU A 140 1.19 10.77 18.24
C GLU A 140 0.64 9.80 19.28
N ARG A 141 -0.67 9.50 19.21
CA ARG A 141 -1.32 8.53 20.09
C ARG A 141 -0.71 7.15 19.88
N GLU A 142 -0.38 6.50 20.99
CA GLU A 142 0.13 5.12 21.01
C GLU A 142 -0.95 4.11 20.64
N GLY A 143 -0.51 2.92 20.21
CA GLY A 143 -1.37 1.83 19.77
C GLY A 143 -2.02 2.05 18.41
N MET A 144 -1.72 3.15 17.72
CA MET A 144 -2.35 3.47 16.45
C MET A 144 -1.71 2.68 15.30
N MET A 145 -2.48 1.79 14.69
CA MET A 145 -2.05 0.92 13.60
C MET A 145 -2.88 1.17 12.34
N VAL A 146 -2.24 1.02 11.18
CA VAL A 146 -2.89 1.17 9.86
C VAL A 146 -2.82 -0.13 9.07
N ARG A 147 -3.89 -0.45 8.33
CA ARG A 147 -3.91 -1.63 7.43
C ARG A 147 -4.86 -1.50 6.24
N GLY A 148 -5.91 -0.70 6.35
CA GLY A 148 -6.89 -0.48 5.28
C GLY A 148 -6.60 0.78 4.47
N ARG A 149 -7.02 0.78 3.20
CA ARG A 149 -6.99 1.97 2.33
C ARG A 149 -7.93 3.06 2.87
N PRO A 150 -7.60 4.34 2.69
CA PRO A 150 -8.53 5.44 2.97
C PRO A 150 -9.86 5.32 2.22
N ILE A 151 -10.90 5.90 2.83
CA ILE A 151 -12.25 6.03 2.26
C ILE A 151 -12.48 7.51 1.98
N VAL A 152 -12.94 7.82 0.76
CA VAL A 152 -13.34 9.18 0.38
C VAL A 152 -14.80 9.38 0.79
N LEU A 153 -15.07 10.40 1.59
CA LEU A 153 -16.42 10.79 2.00
C LEU A 153 -17.12 11.61 0.94
N ALA A 154 -18.46 11.69 1.03
CA ALA A 154 -19.26 12.57 0.17
C ALA A 154 -18.88 14.05 0.30
N SER A 155 -18.29 14.46 1.43
CA SER A 155 -17.74 15.81 1.65
C SER A 155 -16.44 16.07 0.88
N GLY A 156 -15.78 15.03 0.37
CA GLY A 156 -14.43 15.09 -0.20
C GLY A 156 -13.31 14.87 0.83
N GLU A 157 -13.65 14.72 2.11
CA GLU A 157 -12.67 14.38 3.16
C GLU A 157 -12.24 12.91 3.08
N TYR A 158 -11.08 12.61 3.66
CA TYR A 158 -10.53 11.25 3.69
C TYR A 158 -10.60 10.67 5.09
N LEU A 159 -11.19 9.48 5.23
CA LEU A 159 -11.11 8.68 6.45
C LEU A 159 -10.01 7.63 6.30
N LEU A 160 -9.04 7.62 7.21
CA LEU A 160 -8.05 6.55 7.31
C LEU A 160 -8.53 5.50 8.32
N PRO A 161 -8.85 4.26 7.90
CA PRO A 161 -9.19 3.20 8.83
C PRO A 161 -7.96 2.80 9.65
N VAL A 162 -8.09 2.89 10.96
CA VAL A 162 -7.05 2.55 11.95
C VAL A 162 -7.64 1.66 13.03
N TYR A 163 -6.80 0.85 13.66
CA TYR A 163 -7.17 0.09 14.85
C TYR A 163 -6.23 0.44 16.01
N HIS A 164 -6.72 0.22 17.23
CA HIS A 164 -5.96 0.44 18.44
C HIS A 164 -5.44 -0.91 18.95
N GLU A 165 -4.12 -1.08 18.90
CA GLU A 165 -3.41 -2.25 19.39
C GLU A 165 -3.22 -2.15 20.91
N THR A 166 -3.54 -3.23 21.61
CA THR A 166 -3.42 -3.32 23.07
C THR A 166 -2.83 -4.67 23.45
N GLY A 167 -1.71 -4.67 24.18
CA GLY A 167 -0.94 -5.87 24.51
C GLY A 167 0.50 -5.59 24.89
#